data_AF-A0A1I5S722-F1
#
_entry.id   AF-A0A1I5S722-F1
#
_cell.length_a   1.000
_cell.length_b   1.000
_cell.length_c   1.000
_cell.angle_alpha   90.00
_cell.angle_beta   90.00
_cell.angle_gamma   90.00
#
_symmetry.space_group_name_H-M   'P 1'
#
loop_
_entity.id
_entity.type
_entity.pdbx_description
1 polymer ?
#
loop_
_entity_poly.entity_id
_entity_poly.type
_entity_poly.pdbx_seq_one_letter_code
_entity_poly.pdbx_strand_id
1 'polypeptide(L)'
;MYLAEPKGIIGNEDVGAMSAWYVMSAMGFYQVNAADPTYTIGRPLFDEVSIPVAGGEFKISAENNADDNFYVKSVTINGEPLEDGLFFKHADIKAGGKLHFVMTGDKNEAMTPIR
;
A
#
# COMPACT_ATOMS: atom_id res chain seq x y z
N MET A 1 6.42 -10.95 -12.48
CA MET A 1 7.22 -9.81 -12.98
C MET A 1 8.41 -9.47 -12.09
N TYR A 2 8.41 -9.90 -10.82
CA TYR A 2 9.54 -9.74 -9.91
C TYR A 2 9.92 -11.11 -9.32
N LEU A 3 11.20 -11.49 -9.41
CA LEU A 3 11.78 -12.71 -8.80
C LEU A 3 13.15 -12.38 -8.19
N ALA A 4 13.56 -13.12 -7.16
CA ALA A 4 14.89 -12.99 -6.56
C ALA A 4 15.95 -13.78 -7.35
N GLU A 5 16.03 -13.52 -8.65
CA GLU A 5 16.87 -14.24 -9.61
C GLU A 5 17.56 -13.25 -10.57
N PRO A 6 18.68 -13.64 -11.25
CA PRO A 6 19.39 -12.74 -12.16
C PRO A 6 18.54 -12.15 -13.31
N LYS A 7 17.45 -12.80 -13.70
CA LYS A 7 16.47 -12.32 -14.70
C LYS A 7 15.13 -11.93 -14.07
N GLY A 8 15.17 -11.53 -12.81
CA GLY A 8 13.98 -11.33 -11.99
C GLY A 8 13.22 -10.04 -12.25
N ILE A 9 13.77 -9.10 -13.02
CA ILE A 9 13.09 -7.86 -13.43
C ILE A 9 12.75 -7.91 -14.92
N ILE A 10 11.60 -7.32 -15.28
CA ILE A 10 11.06 -7.38 -16.65
C ILE A 10 11.65 -6.34 -17.62
N GLY A 11 12.57 -5.50 -17.17
CA GLY A 11 13.12 -4.38 -17.93
C GLY A 11 14.34 -3.76 -17.27
N ASN A 12 14.73 -2.57 -17.72
CA ASN A 12 15.79 -1.82 -17.07
C ASN A 12 15.38 -1.49 -15.62
N GLU A 13 16.33 -1.59 -14.69
CA GLU A 13 16.08 -1.30 -13.27
C GLU A 13 15.87 0.20 -13.02
N ASP A 14 16.40 1.03 -13.94
CA ASP A 14 16.30 2.50 -13.95
C ASP A 14 16.72 3.13 -12.61
N VAL A 15 17.87 2.69 -12.09
CA VAL A 15 18.58 3.29 -10.94
C VAL A 15 17.69 3.39 -9.69
N GLY A 16 16.97 2.31 -9.39
CA GLY A 16 16.08 2.20 -8.24
C GLY A 16 14.61 2.42 -8.58
N ALA A 17 14.26 2.92 -9.76
CA ALA A 17 12.87 3.25 -10.08
C ALA A 17 11.96 2.01 -10.05
N MET A 18 12.38 0.91 -10.70
CA MET A 18 11.62 -0.33 -10.71
C MET A 18 11.56 -0.99 -9.33
N SER A 19 12.62 -0.86 -8.55
CA SER A 19 12.69 -1.38 -7.18
C SER A 19 11.78 -0.59 -6.24
N ALA A 20 11.78 0.74 -6.35
CA ALA A 20 10.90 1.61 -5.57
C ALA A 20 9.43 1.36 -5.90
N TRP A 21 9.10 1.18 -7.18
CA TRP A 21 7.74 0.81 -7.60
C TRP A 21 7.29 -0.49 -6.94
N TYR A 22 8.14 -1.52 -6.93
CA TYR A 22 7.83 -2.80 -6.31
C TYR A 22 7.65 -2.67 -4.80
N VAL A 23 8.58 -2.00 -4.10
CA VAL A 23 8.54 -1.84 -2.65
C VAL A 23 7.27 -1.11 -2.22
N MET A 24 6.94 0.02 -2.85
CA MET A 24 5.72 0.77 -2.56
C MET A 24 4.47 -0.08 -2.84
N SER A 25 4.40 -0.68 -4.03
CA SER A 25 3.23 -1.50 -4.42
C SER A 25 3.06 -2.71 -3.51
N ALA A 26 4.14 -3.35 -3.07
CA ALA A 26 4.12 -4.48 -2.14
C ALA A 26 3.68 -4.06 -0.72
N MET A 27 3.93 -2.82 -0.32
CA MET A 27 3.36 -2.23 0.90
C MET A 27 1.88 -1.88 0.76
N GLY A 28 1.31 -1.94 -0.45
CA GLY A 28 -0.11 -1.72 -0.69
C GLY A 28 -0.50 -0.28 -1.01
N PHE A 29 0.45 0.59 -1.39
CA PHE A 29 0.13 1.94 -1.88
C PHE A 29 1.18 2.47 -2.88
N TYR A 30 0.86 3.52 -3.63
CA TYR A 30 1.79 4.13 -4.57
C TYR A 30 1.57 5.64 -4.72
N GLN A 31 2.65 6.41 -4.94
CA GLN A 31 2.56 7.84 -5.24
C GLN A 31 2.42 8.05 -6.74
N VAL A 32 1.19 8.24 -7.21
CA VAL A 32 0.91 8.39 -8.66
C VAL A 32 1.48 9.69 -9.22
N ASN A 33 1.42 10.77 -8.45
CA ASN A 33 1.95 12.08 -8.81
C ASN A 33 3.07 12.46 -7.86
N ALA A 34 4.32 12.48 -8.35
CA ALA A 34 5.50 12.79 -7.54
C ALA A 34 5.49 14.22 -6.95
N ALA A 35 4.73 15.15 -7.55
CA ALA A 35 4.60 16.52 -7.05
C ALA A 35 3.46 16.70 -6.04
N ASP A 36 2.62 15.69 -5.85
CA ASP A 36 1.53 15.68 -4.89
C ASP A 36 1.86 14.73 -3.74
N PRO A 37 1.91 15.19 -2.47
CA PRO A 37 2.21 14.35 -1.32
C PRO A 37 1.02 13.46 -0.91
N THR A 38 0.36 12.83 -1.89
CA THR A 38 -0.74 11.89 -1.73
C THR A 38 -0.33 10.50 -2.23
N TYR A 39 -0.81 9.48 -1.55
CA TYR A 39 -0.58 8.08 -1.89
C TYR A 39 -1.91 7.42 -2.21
N THR A 40 -1.95 6.66 -3.29
CA THR A 40 -3.11 5.88 -3.71
C THR A 40 -3.03 4.47 -3.14
N ILE A 41 -4.15 3.95 -2.65
CA ILE A 41 -4.28 2.59 -2.17
C ILE A 41 -4.17 1.58 -3.31
N GLY A 42 -3.40 0.52 -3.06
CA GLY A 42 -3.31 -0.69 -3.85
C GLY A 42 -3.63 -1.92 -2.99
N ARG A 43 -3.05 -3.07 -3.35
CA ARG A 43 -3.17 -4.32 -2.59
C ARG A 43 -1.86 -4.59 -1.84
N PRO A 44 -1.88 -4.79 -0.52
CA PRO A 44 -0.67 -5.19 0.21
C PRO A 44 -0.26 -6.62 -0.18
N LEU A 45 1.06 -6.84 -0.27
CA LEU A 45 1.64 -8.17 -0.48
C LEU A 45 1.94 -8.85 0.86
N PHE A 46 2.33 -8.08 1.87
CA PHE A 46 2.73 -8.58 3.18
C PHE A 46 1.67 -8.33 4.26
N ASP A 47 1.59 -9.23 5.23
CA ASP A 47 0.64 -9.12 6.35
C ASP A 47 1.02 -8.00 7.32
N GLU A 48 2.32 -7.75 7.49
CA GLU A 48 2.83 -6.66 8.32
C GLU A 48 4.09 -6.05 7.70
N VAL A 49 4.18 -4.71 7.73
CA VAL A 49 5.37 -3.95 7.39
C VAL A 49 5.57 -2.87 8.46
N SER A 50 6.80 -2.67 8.90
CA SER A 50 7.16 -1.59 9.84
C SER A 50 8.21 -0.68 9.22
N ILE A 51 7.94 0.63 9.22
CA ILE A 51 8.80 1.64 8.60
C ILE A 51 9.22 2.64 9.69
N PRO A 52 10.53 2.80 9.94
CA PRO A 52 11.03 3.86 10.81
C PRO A 52 10.87 5.22 10.12
N VAL A 53 10.22 6.16 10.80
CA VAL A 53 9.95 7.52 10.33
C VAL A 53 10.30 8.54 11.42
N ALA A 54 10.30 9.83 11.08
CA ALA A 54 10.70 10.87 12.02
C ALA A 54 9.85 10.91 13.32
N GLY A 55 8.55 10.62 13.21
CA GLY A 55 7.63 10.56 14.35
C GLY A 55 7.64 9.23 15.13
N GLY A 56 8.45 8.25 14.74
CA GLY A 56 8.48 6.92 15.35
C GLY A 56 8.37 5.82 14.31
N GLU A 57 7.38 4.95 14.45
CA GLU A 57 7.15 3.83 13.54
C GLU A 57 5.81 4.01 12.82
N PHE A 58 5.83 3.80 11.49
CA PHE A 58 4.62 3.67 10.69
C PHE A 58 4.42 2.20 10.35
N LYS A 59 3.31 1.63 10.81
CA LYS A 59 2.96 0.22 10.60
C LYS A 59 1.96 0.06 9.48
N ILE A 60 2.13 -0.97 8.70
CA ILE A 60 1.15 -1.43 7.73
C ILE A 60 0.74 -2.83 8.16
N SER A 61 -0.56 -3.11 8.17
CA SER A 61 -1.07 -4.44 8.50
C SER A 61 -2.22 -4.82 7.58
N ALA A 62 -2.33 -6.10 7.24
CA ALA A 62 -3.39 -6.62 6.41
C ALA A 62 -4.06 -7.84 7.06
N GLU A 63 -5.35 -7.72 7.35
CA GLU A 63 -6.19 -8.83 7.79
C GLU A 63 -6.74 -9.59 6.59
N ASN A 64 -6.80 -10.92 6.72
CA ASN A 64 -7.26 -11.84 5.67
C ASN A 64 -6.47 -11.76 4.36
N ASN A 65 -5.20 -11.33 4.39
CA ASN A 65 -4.35 -11.28 3.20
C ASN A 65 -3.97 -12.70 2.75
N ALA A 66 -4.61 -13.14 1.67
CA ALA A 66 -4.41 -14.48 1.10
C ALA A 66 -4.52 -14.40 -0.43
N ASP A 67 -4.09 -15.45 -1.11
CA ASP A 67 -4.15 -15.53 -2.57
C ASP A 67 -5.58 -15.41 -3.11
N ASP A 68 -6.55 -16.01 -2.40
CA ASP A 68 -7.97 -15.96 -2.75
C ASP A 68 -8.67 -14.68 -2.27
N ASN A 69 -8.02 -13.88 -1.40
CA ASN A 69 -8.57 -12.65 -0.82
C ASN A 69 -7.87 -11.43 -1.43
N PHE A 70 -8.12 -11.19 -2.71
CA PHE A 70 -7.39 -10.20 -3.49
C PHE A 70 -8.05 -8.81 -3.51
N TYR A 71 -9.27 -8.65 -2.98
CA TYR A 71 -9.95 -7.37 -2.90
C TYR A 71 -9.71 -6.68 -1.56
N VAL A 72 -9.55 -5.37 -1.59
CA VAL A 72 -9.54 -4.53 -0.38
C VAL A 72 -10.98 -4.26 0.03
N LYS A 73 -11.39 -4.71 1.22
CA LYS A 73 -12.71 -4.50 1.81
C LYS A 73 -12.81 -3.15 2.54
N SER A 74 -11.78 -2.81 3.30
CA SER A 74 -11.68 -1.51 3.97
C SER A 74 -10.22 -1.15 4.23
N VAL A 75 -9.98 0.15 4.39
CA VAL A 75 -8.69 0.69 4.82
C VAL A 75 -8.92 1.77 5.85
N THR A 76 -8.14 1.75 6.92
CA THR A 76 -8.06 2.85 7.89
C THR A 76 -6.65 3.40 7.96
N ILE A 77 -6.52 4.73 8.02
CA ILE A 77 -5.28 5.43 8.31
C ILE A 77 -5.38 6.03 9.71
N ASN A 78 -4.47 5.66 10.59
CA ASN A 78 -4.41 6.15 11.98
C ASN A 78 -5.73 5.98 12.76
N GLY A 79 -6.48 4.91 12.46
CA GLY A 79 -7.76 4.58 13.09
C GLY A 79 -8.99 5.13 12.38
N GLU A 80 -8.82 6.06 11.45
CA GLU A 80 -9.91 6.67 10.70
C GLU A 80 -10.11 5.98 9.34
N PRO A 81 -11.36 5.68 8.93
CA PRO A 81 -11.62 5.14 7.60
C PRO A 81 -11.16 6.10 6.50
N LEU A 82 -10.68 5.54 5.38
CA LEU A 82 -10.46 6.32 4.16
C LEU A 82 -11.81 6.60 3.50
N GLU A 83 -12.50 7.66 3.93
CA GLU A 83 -13.82 8.04 3.42
C GLU A 83 -13.71 8.88 2.13
N ASP A 84 -12.68 9.72 1.99
CA ASP A 84 -12.51 10.64 0.85
C ASP A 84 -11.52 10.09 -0.19
N GLY A 85 -11.95 9.06 -0.91
CA GLY A 85 -11.18 8.45 -1.98
C GLY A 85 -10.09 7.50 -1.49
N LEU A 86 -9.56 6.70 -2.42
CA LEU A 86 -8.55 5.69 -2.15
C LEU A 86 -7.17 6.32 -1.88
N PHE A 87 -7.11 7.42 -1.11
CA PHE A 87 -5.91 8.23 -0.94
C PHE A 87 -5.67 8.62 0.51
N PHE A 88 -4.39 8.77 0.88
CA PHE A 88 -3.96 9.35 2.15
C PHE A 88 -2.73 10.25 1.94
N LYS A 89 -2.41 11.10 2.91
CA LYS A 89 -1.37 12.13 2.77
C LYS A 89 -0.05 11.68 3.37
N HIS A 90 1.05 12.23 2.86
CA HIS A 90 2.38 12.00 3.44
C HIS A 90 2.50 12.44 4.90
N ALA A 91 1.73 13.46 5.31
CA ALA A 91 1.65 13.87 6.71
C ALA A 91 1.19 12.74 7.64
N ASP A 92 0.33 11.84 7.15
CA ASP A 92 -0.21 10.71 7.93
C ASP A 92 0.83 9.62 8.19
N ILE A 93 1.90 9.56 7.37
CA ILE A 93 3.06 8.66 7.56
C ILE A 93 4.10 9.32 8.47
N LYS A 94 4.44 10.59 8.22
CA LYS A 94 5.61 11.23 8.83
C LYS A 94 5.54 11.28 10.37
N ALA A 95 4.33 11.35 10.91
CA ALA A 95 4.08 11.33 12.36
C ALA A 95 4.21 9.94 13.01
N GLY A 96 4.47 8.89 12.22
CA GLY A 96 4.24 7.51 12.64
C GLY A 96 2.78 7.12 12.48
N GLY A 97 2.41 5.96 13.01
CA GLY A 97 1.01 5.52 13.06
C GLY A 97 0.77 4.20 12.34
N LYS A 98 -0.42 4.04 11.75
CA LYS A 98 -0.85 2.75 11.20
C LYS A 98 -1.74 2.90 9.96
N LEU A 99 -1.38 2.20 8.89
CA LEU A 99 -2.26 1.86 7.77
C LEU A 99 -2.75 0.42 7.96
N HIS A 100 -4.05 0.22 7.93
CA HIS A 100 -4.64 -1.10 8.18
C HIS A 100 -5.61 -1.46 7.07
N PHE A 101 -5.39 -2.62 6.48
CA PHE A 101 -6.19 -3.21 5.41
C PHE A 101 -7.02 -4.36 5.97
N VAL A 102 -8.26 -4.45 5.52
CA VAL A 102 -9.05 -5.68 5.61
C VAL A 102 -9.26 -6.19 4.18
N MET A 103 -8.87 -7.43 3.93
CA MET A 103 -8.99 -8.08 2.62
C MET A 103 -10.24 -8.97 2.55
N THR A 104 -10.73 -9.23 1.34
CA THR A 104 -11.87 -10.13 1.08
C THR A 104 -11.71 -10.81 -0.28
N GLY A 105 -12.27 -12.03 -0.40
CA GLY A 105 -12.45 -12.72 -1.67
C GLY A 105 -13.77 -12.39 -2.36
N ASP A 106 -14.71 -11.73 -1.66
CA ASP A 106 -15.99 -11.33 -2.23
C ASP A 106 -15.89 -9.94 -2.86
N LYS A 107 -15.99 -9.88 -4.19
CA LYS A 107 -16.01 -8.64 -4.96
C LYS A 107 -17.10 -7.66 -4.52
N ASN A 108 -18.23 -8.15 -4.00
CA ASN A 108 -19.34 -7.30 -3.57
C ASN A 108 -19.03 -6.54 -2.28
N GLU A 109 -18.05 -7.01 -1.51
CA GLU A 109 -17.56 -6.34 -0.30
C GLU A 109 -16.36 -5.42 -0.59
N ALA A 110 -15.86 -5.39 -1.83
CA ALA A 110 -14.70 -4.58 -2.18
C ALA A 110 -15.02 -3.08 -2.06
N MET A 111 -14.05 -2.30 -1.56
CA MET A 111 -14.14 -0.85 -1.55
C MET A 111 -14.39 -0.33 -2.96
N THR A 112 -15.38 0.55 -3.09
CA THR A 112 -15.63 1.29 -4.33
C THR A 112 -15.12 2.72 -4.19
N PRO A 113 -14.31 3.24 -5.14
CA PRO A 113 -13.93 4.64 -5.13
C PRO A 113 -15.18 5.53 -5.19
N ILE A 114 -15.24 6.55 -4.34
CA ILE A 114 -16.25 7.61 -4.49
C ILE A 114 -15.90 8.39 -5.76
N ARG A 115 -16.87 8.53 -6.67
CA ARG A 115 -16.73 9.27 -7.93
C ARG A 115 -16.95 10.76 -7.76
#